data_AF-A0A0F9IQU8-F1
#
_entry.id   AF-A0A0F9IQU8-F1
#
_cell.length_a   1.000
_cell.length_b   1.000
_cell.length_c   1.000
_cell.angle_alpha   90.00
_cell.angle_beta   90.00
_cell.angle_gamma   90.00
#
_symmetry.space_group_name_H-M   'P 1'
#
loop_
_entity.id
_entity.type
_entity.pdbx_description
1 polymer ?
#
loop_
_entity_poly.entity_id
_entity_poly.type
_entity_poly.pdbx_seq_one_letter_code
_entity_poly.pdbx_strand_id
1 'polypeptide(L)'
;MGETKEEPKGTPPPVGQSSEEKKGSTSPTEATYTKVQLEKYKSDGLAEQGRTHKTEVNTLRQERDRLSDVKDDREALQKQIDEMKSTDPEVYSLAKKEQELRERETQLTKGVREHKERITRAESFEREISIQRIVEEYEGADFGKLKVLCETLDNSSEEQIRKVADTLWGKKFNPPASETPSVSPAISGMTSGGEETPTSARGKMKAGWDERHKK
;
A
#
# COMPACT_ATOMS: atom_id res chain seq x y z
N MET A 1 -60.17 -33.72 -32.91
CA MET A 1 -61.59 -33.32 -33.05
C MET A 1 -62.05 -32.76 -31.72
N GLY A 2 -62.65 -31.58 -31.74
CA GLY A 2 -63.09 -30.84 -30.56
C GLY A 2 -63.27 -29.37 -30.94
N GLU A 3 -64.33 -29.08 -31.68
CA GLU A 3 -64.81 -27.73 -31.98
C GLU A 3 -65.64 -27.17 -30.82
N THR A 4 -65.89 -25.86 -30.90
CA THR A 4 -66.92 -25.03 -30.23
C THR A 4 -66.56 -24.50 -28.82
N LYS A 5 -66.79 -23.23 -28.45
CA LYS A 5 -67.77 -22.25 -28.95
C LYS A 5 -67.54 -20.83 -28.35
N GLU A 6 -67.91 -19.82 -29.14
CA GLU A 6 -68.59 -18.54 -28.79
C GLU A 6 -67.86 -17.39 -28.04
N GLU A 7 -67.63 -16.30 -28.77
CA GLU A 7 -67.70 -14.91 -28.27
C GLU A 7 -69.15 -14.56 -27.86
N PRO A 8 -69.35 -13.55 -27.00
CA PRO A 8 -69.99 -12.36 -27.55
C PRO A 8 -69.48 -11.00 -27.03
N LYS A 9 -69.65 -10.04 -27.93
CA LYS A 9 -69.60 -8.57 -27.84
C LYS A 9 -70.08 -7.94 -26.51
N GLY A 10 -69.41 -6.87 -26.10
CA GLY A 10 -69.91 -5.86 -25.16
C GLY A 10 -69.14 -4.53 -25.26
N THR A 11 -69.87 -3.45 -25.54
CA THR A 11 -69.52 -2.07 -25.94
C THR A 11 -68.90 -1.21 -24.80
N PRO A 12 -68.07 -0.17 -25.08
CA PRO A 12 -67.44 0.75 -24.09
C PRO A 12 -68.45 1.80 -23.56
N PRO A 13 -68.30 2.47 -22.38
CA PRO A 13 -67.31 3.56 -22.09
C PRO A 13 -67.02 3.70 -20.53
N PRO A 14 -66.60 4.83 -19.89
CA PRO A 14 -66.07 6.13 -20.35
C PRO A 14 -64.72 6.56 -19.70
N VAL A 15 -64.20 7.67 -20.21
CA VAL A 15 -63.06 8.46 -19.70
C VAL A 15 -63.17 8.74 -18.19
N GLY A 16 -62.11 8.43 -17.46
CA GLY A 16 -61.88 8.86 -16.09
C GLY A 16 -60.39 8.76 -15.78
N GLN A 17 -59.73 9.91 -15.63
CA GLN A 17 -58.35 10.00 -15.18
C GLN A 17 -58.15 9.26 -13.85
N SER A 18 -57.13 8.43 -13.78
CA SER A 18 -56.36 8.24 -12.55
C SER A 18 -54.92 7.92 -12.96
N SER A 19 -53.99 8.81 -12.61
CA SER A 19 -52.56 8.58 -12.73
C SER A 19 -52.17 7.36 -11.90
N GLU A 20 -51.67 6.31 -12.55
CA GLU A 20 -50.80 5.34 -11.88
C GLU A 20 -49.35 5.81 -12.01
N GLU A 21 -48.80 6.26 -10.89
CA GLU A 21 -47.40 6.60 -10.70
C GLU A 21 -46.51 5.42 -11.07
N LYS A 22 -45.61 5.64 -12.04
CA LYS A 22 -44.53 4.71 -12.35
C LYS A 22 -43.55 4.63 -11.18
N LYS A 23 -43.61 3.47 -10.54
CA LYS A 23 -42.58 2.74 -9.79
C LYS A 23 -41.13 3.18 -10.09
N GLY A 24 -40.44 3.52 -9.00
CA GLY A 24 -39.03 3.87 -8.80
C GLY A 24 -38.01 3.57 -9.89
N SER A 25 -37.35 4.63 -10.35
CA SER A 25 -35.97 4.60 -10.86
C SER A 25 -35.04 5.08 -9.75
N THR A 26 -34.48 4.18 -8.96
CA THR A 26 -33.36 4.51 -8.07
C THR A 26 -32.08 4.61 -8.89
N SER A 27 -31.81 5.79 -9.42
CA SER A 27 -30.46 6.16 -9.84
C SER A 27 -29.56 6.16 -8.60
N PRO A 28 -28.35 5.57 -8.64
CA PRO A 28 -27.43 5.67 -7.51
C PRO A 28 -27.06 7.15 -7.34
N THR A 29 -27.35 7.71 -6.17
CA THR A 29 -26.90 9.05 -5.79
C THR A 29 -25.38 9.03 -5.82
N GLU A 30 -24.77 9.70 -6.80
CA GLU A 30 -23.31 9.88 -6.84
C GLU A 30 -22.89 10.60 -5.55
N ALA A 31 -22.17 9.88 -4.69
CA ALA A 31 -21.64 10.45 -3.45
C ALA A 31 -20.69 11.59 -3.82
N THR A 32 -21.16 12.83 -3.68
CA THR A 32 -20.33 14.00 -3.94
C THR A 32 -19.45 14.25 -2.72
N TYR A 33 -18.21 13.75 -2.78
CA TYR A 33 -17.24 13.97 -1.71
C TYR A 33 -16.82 15.44 -1.67
N THR A 34 -16.78 16.01 -0.47
CA THR A 34 -16.13 17.31 -0.27
C THR A 34 -14.62 17.18 -0.49
N LYS A 35 -13.96 18.25 -0.93
CA LYS A 35 -12.49 18.27 -1.14
C LYS A 35 -11.73 17.77 0.10
N VAL A 36 -12.21 18.11 1.29
CA VAL A 36 -11.63 17.67 2.58
C VAL A 36 -11.77 16.16 2.79
N GLN A 37 -12.93 15.58 2.46
CA GLN A 37 -13.13 14.14 2.54
C GLN A 37 -12.24 13.39 1.55
N LEU A 38 -12.11 13.90 0.33
CA LEU A 38 -11.26 13.30 -0.70
C LEU A 38 -9.77 13.27 -0.27
N GLU A 39 -9.26 14.38 0.26
CA GLU A 39 -7.88 14.43 0.79
C GLU A 39 -7.70 13.50 1.99
N LYS A 40 -8.70 13.38 2.87
CA LYS A 40 -8.65 12.42 3.97
C LYS A 40 -8.56 10.97 3.46
N TYR A 41 -9.40 10.58 2.50
CA TYR A 41 -9.36 9.22 1.94
C TYR A 41 -8.02 8.91 1.25
N LYS A 42 -7.44 9.89 0.54
CA LYS A 42 -6.10 9.75 -0.05
C LYS A 42 -5.04 9.54 1.02
N SER A 43 -5.06 10.35 2.07
CA SER A 43 -4.10 10.26 3.18
C SER A 43 -4.23 8.93 3.93
N ASP A 44 -5.45 8.51 4.25
CA ASP A 44 -5.71 7.24 4.93
C ASP A 44 -5.27 6.05 4.07
N GLY A 45 -5.54 6.08 2.76
CA GLY A 45 -5.09 5.06 1.80
C GLY A 45 -3.57 4.98 1.68
N LEU A 46 -2.87 6.11 1.58
CA LEU A 46 -1.40 6.16 1.57
C LEU A 46 -0.80 5.60 2.87
N ALA A 47 -1.40 5.93 4.02
CA ALA A 47 -0.95 5.42 5.30
C ALA A 47 -1.18 3.90 5.43
N GLU A 48 -2.30 3.38 4.93
CA GLU A 48 -2.57 1.94 4.89
C GLU A 48 -1.59 1.20 3.98
N GLN A 49 -1.35 1.72 2.77
CA GLN A 49 -0.35 1.18 1.84
C GLN A 49 1.05 1.15 2.46
N GLY A 50 1.46 2.21 3.17
CA GLY A 50 2.74 2.24 3.86
C GLY A 50 2.85 1.16 4.94
N ARG A 51 1.76 0.85 5.65
CA ARG A 51 1.73 -0.23 6.66
C ARG A 51 1.80 -1.62 6.01
N THR A 52 1.07 -1.84 4.93
CA THR A 52 1.08 -3.13 4.22
C THR A 52 2.46 -3.38 3.62
N HIS A 53 3.04 -2.40 2.92
CA HIS A 53 4.38 -2.50 2.35
C HIS A 53 5.44 -2.78 3.42
N LYS A 54 5.43 -2.05 4.54
CA LYS A 54 6.34 -2.31 5.67
C LYS A 54 6.20 -3.73 6.22
N THR A 55 4.98 -4.25 6.27
CA THR A 55 4.72 -5.62 6.73
C THR A 55 5.28 -6.64 5.74
N GLU A 56 5.07 -6.45 4.44
CA GLU A 56 5.60 -7.32 3.39
C GLU A 56 7.13 -7.36 3.38
N VAL A 57 7.78 -6.20 3.51
CA VAL A 57 9.26 -6.12 3.59
C VAL A 57 9.79 -6.85 4.82
N ASN A 58 9.13 -6.69 5.98
CA ASN A 58 9.52 -7.40 7.19
C ASN A 58 9.32 -8.92 7.05
N THR A 59 8.23 -9.36 6.42
CA THR A 59 7.99 -10.79 6.15
C THR A 59 9.06 -11.34 5.22
N LEU A 60 9.37 -10.66 4.11
CA LEU A 60 10.44 -11.06 3.19
C LEU A 60 11.78 -11.22 3.93
N ARG A 61 12.10 -10.28 4.81
CA ARG A 61 13.32 -10.34 5.62
C ARG A 61 13.34 -11.57 6.53
N GLN A 62 12.24 -11.83 7.24
CA GLN A 62 12.13 -13.00 8.12
C GLN A 62 12.23 -14.32 7.34
N GLU A 63 11.60 -14.41 6.17
CA GLU A 63 11.67 -15.60 5.32
C GLU A 63 13.07 -15.83 4.76
N ARG A 64 13.79 -14.75 4.40
CA ARG A 64 15.19 -14.83 3.98
C ARG A 64 16.08 -15.36 5.10
N ASP A 65 15.91 -14.84 6.32
CA ASP A 65 16.70 -15.26 7.47
C ASP A 65 16.45 -16.75 7.78
N ARG A 66 15.19 -17.16 7.81
CA ARG A 66 14.81 -18.58 7.96
C ARG A 66 15.32 -19.48 6.85
N LEU A 67 15.35 -18.99 5.61
CA LEU A 67 15.89 -19.75 4.48
C LEU A 67 17.40 -19.98 4.63
N SER A 68 18.12 -19.01 5.18
CA SER A 68 19.54 -19.17 5.53
C SER A 68 19.71 -20.26 6.57
N ASP A 69 18.98 -20.18 7.68
CA ASP A 69 19.07 -21.15 8.77
C ASP A 69 18.76 -22.58 8.30
N VAL A 70 17.69 -22.76 7.50
CA VAL A 70 17.30 -24.07 6.95
C VAL A 70 18.37 -24.65 6.02
N LYS A 71 19.08 -23.81 5.26
CA LYS A 71 20.17 -24.26 4.39
C LYS A 71 21.36 -24.74 5.20
N ASP A 72 21.74 -23.98 6.22
CA ASP A 72 22.83 -24.34 7.12
C ASP A 72 22.53 -25.67 7.84
N ASP A 73 21.31 -25.84 8.34
CA ASP A 73 20.84 -27.09 8.97
C ASP A 73 20.85 -28.27 7.99
N ARG A 74 20.40 -28.06 6.74
CA ARG A 74 20.41 -29.10 5.69
C ARG A 74 21.83 -29.53 5.37
N GLU A 75 22.75 -28.58 5.22
CA GLU A 75 24.16 -28.88 4.97
C GLU A 75 24.81 -29.62 6.14
N ALA A 76 24.45 -29.28 7.38
CA ALA A 76 24.92 -30.00 8.56
C ALA A 76 24.37 -31.44 8.62
N LEU A 77 23.08 -31.65 8.36
CA LEU A 77 22.47 -32.99 8.32
C LEU A 77 23.03 -33.84 7.17
N GLN A 78 23.24 -33.25 5.99
CA GLN A 78 23.84 -33.97 4.86
C GLN A 78 25.25 -34.46 5.20
N LYS A 79 26.08 -33.62 5.84
CA LYS A 79 27.41 -34.04 6.32
C LYS A 79 27.32 -35.17 7.33
N GLN A 80 26.40 -35.12 8.29
CA GLN A 80 26.21 -36.20 9.26
C GLN A 80 25.79 -37.51 8.57
N ILE A 81 24.91 -37.44 7.58
CA ILE A 81 24.50 -38.61 6.78
C ILE A 81 25.68 -39.20 6.02
N ASP A 82 26.51 -38.35 5.40
CA ASP A 82 27.67 -38.78 4.61
C ASP A 82 28.78 -39.40 5.47
N GLU A 83 28.91 -38.97 6.73
CA GLU A 83 29.89 -39.49 7.69
C GLU A 83 29.46 -40.81 8.36
N MET A 84 28.15 -41.08 8.42
CA MET A 84 27.62 -42.31 9.00
C MET A 84 27.67 -43.48 8.01
N LYS A 85 27.82 -44.69 8.53
CA LYS A 85 27.73 -45.92 7.73
C LYS A 85 26.27 -46.24 7.42
N SER A 86 25.97 -46.67 6.20
CA SER A 86 24.58 -46.89 5.72
C SER A 86 23.77 -47.95 6.50
N THR A 87 24.42 -48.71 7.39
CA THR A 87 23.78 -49.72 8.24
C THR A 87 23.32 -49.19 9.60
N ASP A 88 23.60 -47.93 9.92
CA ASP A 88 23.16 -47.31 11.17
C ASP A 88 21.66 -46.97 11.10
N PRO A 89 20.82 -47.46 12.03
CA PRO A 89 19.39 -47.14 12.06
C PRO A 89 19.11 -45.63 12.17
N GLU A 90 20.06 -44.82 12.67
CA GLU A 90 19.89 -43.37 12.76
C GLU A 90 19.94 -42.67 11.40
N VAL A 91 20.64 -43.24 10.40
CA VAL A 91 20.75 -42.68 9.03
C VAL A 91 19.38 -42.50 8.39
N TYR A 92 18.46 -43.45 8.59
CA TYR A 92 17.10 -43.33 8.05
C TYR A 92 16.34 -42.15 8.69
N SER A 93 16.49 -41.96 10.00
CA SER A 93 15.82 -40.87 10.72
C SER A 93 16.38 -39.50 10.32
N LEU A 94 17.68 -39.41 10.09
CA LEU A 94 18.36 -38.19 9.67
C LEU A 94 18.07 -37.88 8.19
N ALA A 95 18.04 -38.89 7.32
CA ALA A 95 17.62 -38.74 5.92
C ALA A 95 16.17 -38.25 5.80
N LYS A 96 15.26 -38.73 6.66
CA LYS A 96 13.90 -38.22 6.70
C LYS A 96 13.85 -36.74 7.09
N LYS A 97 14.61 -36.33 8.12
CA LYS A 97 14.71 -34.91 8.52
C LYS A 97 15.32 -34.05 7.42
N GLU A 98 16.32 -34.55 6.72
CA GLU A 98 16.94 -33.86 5.57
C GLU A 98 15.92 -33.63 4.45
N GLN A 99 15.09 -34.63 4.14
CA GLN A 99 14.00 -34.49 3.19
C GLN A 99 12.96 -33.45 3.63
N GLU A 100 12.56 -33.45 4.91
CA GLU A 100 11.65 -32.44 5.46
C GLU A 100 12.25 -31.02 5.36
N LEU A 101 13.57 -30.85 5.58
CA LEU A 101 14.25 -29.57 5.40
C LEU A 101 14.31 -29.15 3.93
N ARG A 102 14.51 -30.07 2.97
CA ARG A 102 14.44 -29.77 1.53
C ARG A 102 13.07 -29.26 1.10
N GLU A 103 12.01 -29.91 1.58
CA GLU A 103 10.64 -29.48 1.29
C GLU A 103 10.39 -28.08 1.86
N ARG A 104 10.84 -27.82 3.10
CA ARG A 104 10.75 -26.51 3.74
C ARG A 104 11.55 -25.42 3.02
N GLU A 105 12.77 -25.73 2.59
CA GLU A 105 13.60 -24.82 1.80
C GLU A 105 12.92 -24.46 0.47
N THR A 106 12.32 -25.44 -0.20
CA THR A 106 11.59 -25.22 -1.45
C THR A 106 10.40 -24.28 -1.23
N GLN A 107 9.65 -24.49 -0.15
CA GLN A 107 8.53 -23.62 0.24
C GLN A 107 8.99 -22.20 0.56
N LEU A 108 10.03 -22.03 1.38
CA LEU A 108 10.59 -20.72 1.74
C LEU A 108 11.17 -20.00 0.52
N THR A 109 11.85 -20.71 -0.37
CA THR A 109 12.39 -20.15 -1.61
C THR A 109 11.27 -19.61 -2.50
N LYS A 110 10.14 -20.32 -2.59
CA LYS A 110 8.95 -19.86 -3.29
C LYS A 110 8.35 -18.61 -2.63
N GLY A 111 8.19 -18.61 -1.30
CA GLY A 111 7.68 -17.46 -0.54
C GLY A 111 8.52 -16.20 -0.72
N VAL A 112 9.85 -16.32 -0.58
CA VAL A 112 10.81 -15.24 -0.81
C VAL A 112 10.67 -14.66 -2.22
N ARG A 113 10.51 -15.51 -3.23
CA ARG A 113 10.32 -15.06 -4.62
C ARG A 113 9.02 -14.28 -4.78
N GLU A 114 7.90 -14.82 -4.29
CA GLU A 114 6.59 -14.18 -4.41
C GLU A 114 6.52 -12.84 -3.66
N HIS A 115 7.14 -12.74 -2.49
CA HIS A 115 7.23 -11.48 -1.75
C HIS A 115 8.12 -10.46 -2.46
N LYS A 116 9.27 -10.88 -2.98
CA LYS A 116 10.15 -10.02 -3.76
C LYS A 116 9.43 -9.47 -5.00
N GLU A 117 8.73 -10.32 -5.75
CA GLU A 117 7.97 -9.90 -6.94
C GLU A 117 6.85 -8.90 -6.60
N ARG A 118 6.16 -9.09 -5.48
CA ARG A 118 5.14 -8.15 -4.98
C ARG A 118 5.74 -6.78 -4.66
N ILE A 119 6.85 -6.76 -3.92
CA ILE A 119 7.57 -5.52 -3.57
C ILE A 119 8.04 -4.80 -4.82
N THR A 120 8.72 -5.50 -5.75
CA THR A 120 9.20 -4.89 -7.00
C THR A 120 8.06 -4.34 -7.85
N ARG A 121 6.91 -5.02 -7.89
CA ARG A 121 5.73 -4.52 -8.61
C ARG A 121 5.18 -3.25 -7.95
N ALA A 122 5.10 -3.21 -6.62
CA ALA A 122 4.66 -2.03 -5.88
C ALA A 122 5.60 -0.84 -6.10
N GLU A 123 6.91 -1.06 -6.01
CA GLU A 123 7.94 -0.04 -6.28
C GLU A 123 7.85 0.49 -7.72
N SER A 124 7.63 -0.39 -8.70
CA SER A 124 7.44 0.02 -10.10
C SER A 124 6.21 0.90 -10.28
N PHE A 125 5.12 0.62 -9.57
CA PHE A 125 3.89 1.40 -9.64
C PHE A 125 4.05 2.77 -8.95
N GLU A 126 4.71 2.82 -7.79
CA GLU A 126 5.03 4.08 -7.11
C GLU A 126 5.93 5.00 -7.95
N ARG A 127 6.89 4.40 -8.65
CA ARG A 127 7.71 5.10 -9.64
C ARG A 127 6.85 5.65 -10.79
N GLU A 128 5.91 4.87 -11.30
CA GLU A 128 5.03 5.28 -12.39
C GLU A 128 4.13 6.46 -11.99
N ILE A 129 3.56 6.42 -10.78
CA ILE A 129 2.83 7.55 -10.19
C ILE A 129 3.72 8.79 -10.06
N SER A 130 4.96 8.61 -9.59
CA SER A 130 5.91 9.72 -9.46
C SER A 130 6.22 10.37 -10.81
N ILE A 131 6.45 9.56 -11.86
CA ILE A 131 6.67 10.04 -13.23
C ILE A 131 5.44 10.82 -13.71
N GLN A 132 4.23 10.27 -13.52
CA GLN A 132 3.01 10.94 -13.93
C GLN A 132 2.84 12.30 -13.24
N ARG A 133 3.02 12.35 -11.91
CA ARG A 133 2.95 13.61 -11.14
C ARG A 133 3.94 14.64 -11.63
N ILE A 134 5.18 14.21 -11.92
CA ILE A 134 6.22 15.11 -12.44
C ILE A 134 5.81 15.64 -13.82
N VAL A 135 5.37 14.79 -14.75
CA VAL A 135 4.95 15.20 -16.11
C VAL A 135 3.83 16.24 -16.07
N GLU A 136 2.90 16.14 -15.12
CA GLU A 136 1.82 17.12 -14.94
C GLU A 136 2.35 18.54 -14.63
N GLU A 137 3.53 18.67 -14.01
CA GLU A 137 4.17 19.96 -13.67
C GLU A 137 4.80 20.67 -14.90
N TYR A 138 5.06 19.97 -16.02
CA TYR A 138 5.81 20.51 -17.17
C TYR A 138 4.94 20.68 -18.42
N GLU A 139 5.27 21.67 -19.24
CA GLU A 139 4.48 22.04 -20.41
C GLU A 139 4.88 21.17 -21.60
N GLY A 140 3.88 20.56 -22.26
CA GLY A 140 4.14 19.63 -23.37
C GLY A 140 4.92 18.37 -22.97
N ALA A 141 4.96 18.02 -21.68
CA ALA A 141 5.67 16.86 -21.21
C ALA A 141 5.00 15.54 -21.62
N ASP A 142 5.84 14.57 -21.97
CA ASP A 142 5.42 13.25 -22.44
C ASP A 142 5.81 12.18 -21.41
N PHE A 143 4.79 11.51 -20.87
CA PHE A 143 4.95 10.45 -19.89
C PHE A 143 5.74 9.26 -20.40
N GLY A 144 5.47 8.80 -21.63
CA GLY A 144 6.16 7.66 -22.23
C GLY A 144 7.64 7.96 -22.44
N LYS A 145 7.96 9.17 -22.90
CA LYS A 145 9.35 9.61 -23.08
C LYS A 145 10.10 9.70 -21.75
N LEU A 146 9.49 10.28 -20.71
CA LEU A 146 10.13 10.35 -19.40
C LEU A 146 10.33 8.95 -18.80
N LYS A 147 9.34 8.07 -18.93
CA LYS A 147 9.41 6.67 -18.46
C LYS A 147 10.57 5.92 -19.10
N VAL A 148 10.68 5.93 -20.43
CA VAL A 148 11.76 5.25 -21.15
C VAL A 148 13.13 5.80 -20.76
N LEU A 149 13.26 7.12 -20.60
CA LEU A 149 14.52 7.74 -20.18
C LEU A 149 14.90 7.37 -18.76
N CYS A 150 13.94 7.38 -17.84
CA CYS A 150 14.18 6.93 -16.47
C CYS A 150 14.59 5.46 -16.43
N GLU A 151 13.95 4.58 -17.21
CA GLU A 151 14.33 3.16 -17.33
C GLU A 151 15.73 2.98 -17.93
N THR A 152 16.08 3.73 -18.96
CA THR A 152 17.39 3.65 -19.64
C THR A 152 18.53 4.12 -18.74
N LEU A 153 18.28 5.16 -17.92
CA LEU A 153 19.29 5.75 -17.02
C LEU A 153 19.27 5.16 -15.61
N ASP A 154 18.42 4.16 -15.35
CA ASP A 154 18.19 3.57 -14.03
C ASP A 154 17.88 4.61 -12.93
N ASN A 155 17.16 5.66 -13.29
CA ASN A 155 16.74 6.72 -12.37
C ASN A 155 15.44 6.30 -11.68
N SER A 156 15.53 5.95 -10.40
CA SER A 156 14.43 5.40 -9.61
C SER A 156 13.89 6.36 -8.56
N SER A 157 14.69 7.33 -8.09
CA SER A 157 14.22 8.33 -7.13
C SER A 157 13.44 9.47 -7.79
N GLU A 158 12.47 10.02 -7.07
CA GLU A 158 11.69 11.17 -7.54
C GLU A 158 12.58 12.36 -7.94
N GLU A 159 13.62 12.64 -7.15
CA GLU A 159 14.56 13.73 -7.41
C GLU A 159 15.35 13.52 -8.70
N GLN A 160 15.77 12.28 -8.98
CA GLN A 160 16.43 11.94 -10.25
C GLN A 160 15.46 12.08 -11.42
N ILE A 161 14.23 11.58 -11.29
CA ILE A 161 13.18 11.69 -12.32
C ILE A 161 12.88 13.16 -12.61
N ARG A 162 12.79 14.00 -11.57
CA ARG A 162 12.56 15.44 -11.69
C ARG A 162 13.71 16.14 -12.39
N LYS A 163 14.97 15.81 -12.07
CA LYS A 163 16.14 16.33 -12.79
C LYS A 163 16.11 15.98 -14.28
N VAL A 164 15.73 14.76 -14.64
CA VAL A 164 15.57 14.37 -16.05
C VAL A 164 14.49 15.22 -16.71
N ALA A 165 13.33 15.41 -16.05
CA ALA A 165 12.25 16.25 -16.58
C ALA A 165 12.69 17.72 -16.77
N ASP A 166 13.41 18.29 -15.79
CA ASP A 166 13.97 19.65 -15.84
C ASP A 166 14.91 19.85 -17.06
N THR A 167 15.60 18.81 -17.52
CA THR A 167 16.46 18.89 -18.72
C THR A 167 15.70 18.82 -20.05
N LEU A 168 14.47 18.31 -20.03
CA LEU A 168 13.69 18.02 -21.24
C LEU A 168 12.63 19.06 -21.54
N TRP A 169 12.02 19.65 -20.50
CA TRP A 169 10.84 20.50 -20.65
C TRP A 169 10.91 21.75 -19.79
N GLY A 170 10.24 22.81 -20.24
CA GLY A 170 9.96 23.99 -19.43
C GLY A 170 8.85 23.70 -18.42
N LYS A 171 8.99 24.20 -17.19
CA LYS A 171 7.93 24.11 -16.18
C LYS A 171 6.71 24.90 -16.63
N LYS A 172 5.51 24.34 -16.46
CA LYS A 172 4.27 25.10 -16.66
C LYS A 172 4.29 26.30 -15.73
N PHE A 173 3.97 27.48 -16.26
CA PHE A 173 3.71 28.63 -15.41
C PHE A 173 2.39 28.39 -14.66
N ASN A 174 2.48 27.94 -13.41
CA ASN A 174 1.37 28.02 -12.48
C ASN A 174 1.40 29.43 -11.88
N PRO A 175 0.46 30.34 -12.24
CA PRO A 175 0.36 31.59 -11.51
C PRO A 175 0.16 31.26 -10.03
N PRO A 176 0.85 31.96 -9.11
CA PRO A 176 0.64 31.73 -7.68
C PRO A 176 -0.86 31.89 -7.41
N ALA A 177 -1.46 30.86 -6.82
CA ALA A 177 -2.80 30.97 -6.29
C ALA A 177 -2.76 32.16 -5.33
N SER A 178 -3.38 33.27 -5.74
CA SER A 178 -3.52 34.49 -4.96
C SER A 178 -3.82 34.12 -3.52
N GLU A 179 -2.88 34.37 -2.62
CA GLU A 179 -3.09 34.34 -1.18
C GLU A 179 -4.23 35.31 -0.88
N THR A 180 -5.46 34.80 -0.79
CA THR A 180 -6.51 35.53 -0.11
C THR A 180 -6.06 35.67 1.34
N PRO A 181 -5.92 36.89 1.88
CA PRO A 181 -5.49 37.05 3.26
C PRO A 181 -6.56 36.44 4.16
N SER A 182 -6.24 35.30 4.75
CA SER A 182 -7.00 34.70 5.83
C SER A 182 -6.87 35.62 7.04
N VAL A 183 -7.85 36.50 7.21
CA VAL A 183 -7.98 37.33 8.41
C VAL A 183 -8.24 36.38 9.57
N SER A 184 -7.18 36.08 10.31
CA SER A 184 -7.28 35.39 11.60
C SER A 184 -7.95 36.34 12.59
N PRO A 185 -9.02 35.95 13.30
CA PRO A 185 -9.51 36.76 14.40
C PRO A 185 -8.44 36.76 15.50
N ALA A 186 -7.99 37.96 15.87
CA ALA A 186 -7.06 38.18 16.96
C ALA A 186 -7.67 37.67 18.27
N ILE A 187 -7.22 36.51 18.74
CA ILE A 187 -7.49 36.07 20.10
C ILE A 187 -6.38 36.63 20.97
N SER A 188 -6.64 37.83 21.49
CA SER A 188 -5.92 38.41 22.61
C SER A 188 -6.15 37.53 23.85
N GLY A 189 -5.12 36.81 24.27
CA GLY A 189 -5.14 35.97 25.47
C GLY A 189 -3.74 35.87 26.05
N MET A 190 -3.36 36.85 26.86
CA MET A 190 -2.22 36.78 27.78
C MET A 190 -2.33 35.53 28.67
N THR A 191 -1.29 34.70 28.70
CA THR A 191 -0.85 34.06 29.95
C THR A 191 0.68 34.01 30.01
N SER A 192 1.18 34.70 31.03
CA SER A 192 2.55 34.81 31.50
C SER A 192 2.97 33.56 32.29
N GLY A 193 4.26 33.24 32.26
CA GLY A 193 4.95 32.49 33.33
C GLY A 193 5.34 31.06 32.96
N GLY A 194 6.65 30.83 32.80
CA GLY A 194 7.21 29.51 32.57
C GLY A 194 7.34 28.67 33.84
N GLU A 195 7.36 27.36 33.67
CA GLU A 195 8.21 26.42 34.40
C GLU A 195 8.23 25.10 33.61
N GLU A 196 9.42 24.71 33.15
CA GLU A 196 9.62 23.46 32.42
C GLU A 196 9.41 22.28 33.37
N THR A 197 8.30 21.57 33.20
CA THR A 197 8.14 20.23 33.78
C THR A 197 8.15 19.19 32.65
N PRO A 198 9.05 18.19 32.69
CA PRO A 198 9.14 17.18 31.64
C PRO A 198 7.96 16.20 31.73
N THR A 199 6.97 16.38 30.86
CA THR A 199 5.82 15.48 30.65
C THR A 199 6.16 14.33 29.70
N SER A 200 7.34 13.74 29.86
CA SER A 200 7.70 12.49 29.18
C SER A 200 8.14 11.46 30.20
N ALA A 201 7.55 10.26 30.15
CA ALA A 201 7.89 9.11 30.98
C ALA A 201 9.39 8.75 30.92
N ARG A 202 10.10 9.19 29.87
CA ARG A 202 11.54 9.02 29.70
C ARG A 202 12.39 9.93 30.60
N GLY A 203 11.87 11.07 31.05
CA GLY A 203 12.58 12.02 31.91
C GLY A 203 12.64 11.59 33.39
N LYS A 204 11.60 10.90 33.88
CA LYS A 204 11.52 10.46 35.29
C LYS A 204 12.52 9.35 35.64
N MET A 205 12.92 8.53 34.67
CA MET A 205 13.88 7.44 34.91
C MET A 205 15.34 7.91 35.03
N LYS A 206 15.69 9.04 34.42
CA LYS A 206 17.07 9.56 34.48
C LYS A 206 17.36 10.29 35.80
N ALA A 207 16.38 11.03 36.33
CA ALA A 207 16.52 11.73 37.61
C ALA A 207 16.66 10.78 38.82
N GLY A 208 15.99 9.62 38.79
CA GLY A 208 16.06 8.63 39.89
C GLY A 208 17.35 7.82 39.94
N TRP A 209 18.17 7.83 38.88
CA TRP A 209 19.42 7.06 38.83
C TRP A 209 20.60 7.82 39.45
N ASP A 210 20.67 9.14 39.21
CA ASP A 210 21.75 9.99 39.73
C ASP A 210 21.69 10.22 41.25
N GLU A 211 20.53 10.04 41.89
CA GLU A 211 20.37 10.17 43.34
C GLU A 211 20.80 8.90 44.13
N ARG A 212 20.76 7.71 43.53
CA ARG A 212 21.09 6.45 44.23
C ARG A 212 22.58 6.12 44.26
N HIS A 213 23.40 6.81 43.48
CA HIS A 213 24.85 6.54 43.38
C HIS A 213 25.72 7.64 44.01
N LYS A 214 25.12 8.54 44.80
CA LYS A 214 25.83 9.67 45.43
C LYS A 214 26.03 9.57 46.95
N LYS A 215 25.84 8.39 47.55
CA LYS A 215 26.26 8.12 48.94
C LYS A 215 26.82 6.71 49.09
#